data_AF-A0A4Q3AC46-F1
#
_entry.id   AF-A0A4Q3AC46-F1
#
_cell.length_a   1.000
_cell.length_b   1.000
_cell.length_c   1.000
_cell.angle_alpha   90.00
_cell.angle_beta   90.00
_cell.angle_gamma   90.00
#
_symmetry.space_group_name_H-M   'P 1'
#
loop_
_entity.id
_entity.type
_entity.pdbx_description
1 polymer ?
#
loop_
_entity_poly.entity_id
_entity_poly.type
_entity_poly.pdbx_seq_one_letter_code
_entity_poly.pdbx_strand_id
1 'polypeptide(L)'
;MSDDIQTRIRNGEFKPKAPYPVSPEKPAILARTIGDLDGDEFAVAQAAWGRFRSAEIAYKEAVKAYSAEAGACENAFVAALAEYHGVTGHPKAGMVYMKAYEHGHSAGHSEVANYYADFVDLIK
;
A
#
# COMPACT_ATOMS: atom_id res chain seq x y z
N MET A 1 -29.69 -9.53 -0.09
CA MET A 1 -29.14 -8.63 -1.12
C MET A 1 -27.66 -8.56 -0.83
N SER A 2 -26.80 -9.02 -1.75
CA SER A 2 -25.36 -8.82 -1.59
C SER A 2 -25.10 -7.31 -1.59
N ASP A 3 -24.31 -6.79 -0.66
CA ASP A 3 -23.99 -5.37 -0.62
C ASP A 3 -23.31 -4.97 -1.93
N ASP A 4 -23.84 -3.93 -2.59
CA ASP A 4 -23.30 -3.38 -3.82
C ASP A 4 -21.82 -2.99 -3.63
N ILE A 5 -20.98 -3.33 -4.61
CA ILE A 5 -19.52 -3.16 -4.54
C ILE A 5 -19.13 -1.71 -4.25
N GLN A 6 -19.87 -0.73 -4.78
CA GLN A 6 -19.61 0.70 -4.53
C GLN A 6 -19.89 1.10 -3.07
N THR A 7 -20.82 0.43 -2.39
CA THR A 7 -21.07 0.66 -0.96
C THR A 7 -19.91 0.13 -0.12
N ARG A 8 -19.37 -1.05 -0.45
CA ARG A 8 -18.19 -1.62 0.20
C ARG A 8 -16.94 -0.75 0.02
N ILE A 9 -16.73 -0.22 -1.19
CA ILE A 9 -15.63 0.72 -1.49
C ILE A 9 -15.78 2.01 -0.66
N ARG A 10 -16.98 2.60 -0.60
CA ARG A 10 -17.25 3.82 0.18
C ARG A 10 -17.04 3.61 1.67
N ASN A 11 -17.37 2.42 2.18
CA ASN A 11 -17.11 2.02 3.56
C ASN A 11 -15.62 1.79 3.85
N GLY A 12 -14.75 1.85 2.84
CA GLY A 12 -13.30 1.69 2.99
C GLY A 12 -12.87 0.25 3.24
N GLU A 13 -13.69 -0.74 2.88
CA GLU A 13 -13.43 -2.16 3.14
C GLU A 13 -12.12 -2.65 2.50
N PHE A 14 -11.76 -2.05 1.36
CA PHE A 14 -10.58 -2.40 0.57
C PHE A 14 -9.39 -1.47 0.79
N LYS A 15 -9.37 -0.73 1.90
CA LYS A 15 -8.25 0.16 2.24
C LYS A 15 -7.47 -0.40 3.43
N PRO A 16 -6.12 -0.30 3.42
CA PRO A 16 -5.32 -0.53 4.62
C PRO A 16 -5.84 0.33 5.76
N LYS A 17 -5.99 -0.27 6.94
CA LYS A 17 -6.45 0.43 8.13
C LYS A 17 -5.32 1.19 8.79
N ALA A 18 -4.10 0.63 8.73
CA ALA A 18 -2.91 1.30 9.22
C ALA A 18 -2.51 2.45 8.28
N PRO A 19 -2.10 3.62 8.80
CA PRO A 19 -1.51 4.67 7.98
C PRO A 19 -0.15 4.23 7.42
N TYR A 20 0.29 4.88 6.35
CA TYR A 20 1.63 4.64 5.82
C TYR A 20 2.68 5.02 6.88
N PRO A 21 3.71 4.17 7.12
CA PRO A 21 4.75 4.46 8.10
C PRO A 21 5.53 5.73 7.77
N VAL A 22 5.93 6.48 8.79
CA VAL A 22 6.73 7.70 8.62
C VAL A 22 8.21 7.33 8.58
N SER A 23 8.93 7.79 7.56
CA SER A 23 10.38 7.60 7.46
C SER A 23 11.09 8.32 8.60
N PRO A 24 12.08 7.67 9.27
CA PRO A 24 12.88 8.35 10.28
C PRO A 24 13.74 9.43 9.62
N GLU A 25 13.85 10.58 10.26
CA GLU A 25 14.72 11.66 9.81
C GLU A 25 16.17 11.40 10.22
N LYS A 26 17.10 11.66 9.30
CA LYS A 26 18.52 11.55 9.60
C LYS A 26 18.94 12.71 10.52
N PRO A 27 19.48 12.44 11.73
CA PRO A 27 19.91 13.51 12.63
C PRO A 27 21.00 14.39 11.99
N ALA A 28 20.92 15.71 12.19
CA ALA A 28 21.83 16.67 11.57
C ALA A 28 23.31 16.43 11.92
N ILE A 29 23.60 15.96 13.14
CA ILE A 29 24.96 15.61 13.56
C ILE A 29 25.57 14.48 12.70
N LEU A 30 24.75 13.61 12.10
CA LEU A 30 25.19 12.55 11.19
C LEU A 30 25.49 13.05 9.76
N ALA A 31 25.23 14.33 9.47
CA ALA A 31 25.59 14.97 8.21
C ALA A 31 26.95 15.69 8.27
N ARG A 32 27.50 15.91 9.48
CA ARG A 32 28.82 16.55 9.69
C ARG A 32 29.96 15.58 9.37
N THR A 33 31.10 16.13 8.96
CA THR A 33 32.32 15.34 8.72
C THR A 33 32.96 14.97 10.06
N ILE A 34 33.55 13.78 10.16
CA ILE A 34 34.14 13.27 11.41
C ILE A 34 35.23 14.19 11.96
N GLY A 35 36.00 14.84 11.09
CA GLY A 35 37.05 15.79 11.49
C GLY A 35 36.54 17.08 12.14
N ASP A 36 35.24 17.39 11.99
CA ASP A 36 34.61 18.58 12.57
C ASP A 36 33.96 18.30 13.92
N LEU A 37 34.01 17.06 14.41
CA LEU A 37 33.42 16.65 15.68
C LEU A 37 34.51 16.63 16.77
N ASP A 38 34.24 17.26 17.90
CA ASP A 38 35.04 17.03 19.10
C ASP A 38 34.70 15.67 19.77
N GLY A 39 35.39 15.33 20.86
CA GLY A 39 35.22 14.04 21.53
C GLY A 39 33.81 13.80 22.09
N ASP A 40 33.16 14.85 22.59
CA ASP A 40 31.80 14.76 23.12
C ASP A 40 30.78 14.68 21.98
N GLU A 41 30.97 15.48 20.93
CA GLU A 41 30.17 15.44 19.71
C GLU A 41 30.26 14.09 18.99
N PHE A 42 31.42 13.44 19.02
CA PHE A 42 31.59 12.10 18.46
C PHE A 42 30.75 11.05 19.21
N ALA A 43 30.72 11.10 20.55
CA ALA A 43 29.90 10.21 21.36
C ALA A 43 28.40 10.43 21.08
N VAL A 44 27.98 11.69 20.93
CA VAL A 44 26.60 12.04 20.53
C VAL A 44 26.28 11.51 19.13
N ALA A 45 27.20 11.64 18.17
CA ALA A 45 27.02 11.14 16.81
C ALA A 45 26.90 9.60 16.79
N GLN A 46 27.70 8.88 17.59
CA GLN A 46 27.61 7.43 17.70
C GLN A 46 26.25 6.99 18.27
N ALA A 47 25.78 7.64 19.34
CA ALA A 47 24.47 7.36 19.92
C ALA A 47 23.34 7.69 18.93
N ALA A 48 23.45 8.80 18.19
CA ALA A 48 22.50 9.18 17.15
C ALA A 48 22.45 8.15 16.02
N TRP A 49 23.59 7.60 15.59
CA TRP A 49 23.67 6.51 14.62
C TRP A 49 22.93 5.26 15.10
N GLY A 50 23.11 4.87 16.36
CA GLY A 50 22.42 3.72 16.95
C GLY A 50 20.90 3.89 16.89
N ARG A 51 20.40 5.03 17.37
CA ARG A 51 18.95 5.35 17.34
C ARG A 51 18.40 5.39 15.92
N PHE A 52 19.10 6.06 15.01
CA PHE A 52 18.67 6.18 13.61
C PHE A 52 18.58 4.82 12.93
N ARG A 53 19.58 3.95 13.08
CA ARG A 53 19.55 2.59 12.50
C ARG A 53 18.42 1.73 13.08
N SER A 54 18.22 1.80 14.40
CA SER A 54 17.09 1.10 15.04
C SER A 54 15.74 1.60 14.48
N ALA A 55 15.60 2.91 14.30
CA ALA A 55 14.40 3.50 13.71
C ALA A 55 14.24 3.09 12.22
N GLU A 56 15.33 3.02 11.45
CA GLU A 56 15.29 2.53 10.05
C GLU A 56 14.84 1.07 9.95
N ILE A 57 15.30 0.21 10.87
CA ILE A 57 14.87 -1.20 10.91
C ILE A 57 13.37 -1.26 11.20
N ALA A 58 12.91 -0.58 12.24
CA ALA A 58 11.50 -0.54 12.61
C ALA A 58 10.63 0.03 11.46
N TYR A 59 11.09 1.07 10.77
CA TYR A 59 10.42 1.64 9.61
C TYR A 59 10.28 0.61 8.48
N LYS A 60 11.35 -0.10 8.12
CA LYS A 60 11.31 -1.13 7.08
C LYS A 60 10.36 -2.26 7.42
N GLU A 61 10.33 -2.68 8.69
CA GLU A 61 9.37 -3.69 9.17
C GLU A 61 7.93 -3.19 9.07
N ALA A 62 7.68 -1.94 9.48
CA ALA A 62 6.36 -1.32 9.36
C ALA A 62 5.91 -1.18 7.90
N VAL A 63 6.82 -0.79 6.98
CA VAL A 63 6.52 -0.71 5.54
C VAL A 63 6.19 -2.08 4.97
N LYS A 64 6.91 -3.12 5.40
CA LYS A 64 6.62 -4.49 4.99
C LYS A 64 5.23 -4.94 5.47
N ALA A 65 4.87 -4.62 6.71
CA ALA A 65 3.56 -4.92 7.26
C ALA A 65 2.44 -4.18 6.50
N TYR A 66 2.60 -2.88 6.28
CA TYR A 66 1.66 -2.08 5.49
C TYR A 66 1.49 -2.61 4.06
N SER A 67 2.61 -2.95 3.39
CA SER A 67 2.57 -3.50 2.03
C SER A 67 1.83 -4.84 1.95
N ALA A 68 2.03 -5.71 2.95
CA ALA A 68 1.30 -6.97 3.05
C ALA A 68 -0.21 -6.76 3.26
N GLU A 69 -0.59 -5.80 4.13
CA GLU A 69 -2.00 -5.43 4.34
C GLU A 69 -2.61 -4.84 3.06
N ALA A 70 -1.92 -3.92 2.40
CA ALA A 70 -2.36 -3.34 1.13
C ALA A 70 -2.56 -4.38 0.03
N GLY A 71 -1.64 -5.34 -0.08
CA GLY A 71 -1.80 -6.47 -1.00
C GLY A 71 -3.01 -7.35 -0.64
N ALA A 72 -3.28 -7.58 0.64
CA ALA A 72 -4.46 -8.33 1.07
C ALA A 72 -5.78 -7.60 0.77
N CYS A 73 -5.82 -6.28 1.02
CA CYS A 73 -6.97 -5.43 0.68
C CYS A 73 -7.25 -5.41 -0.83
N GLU A 74 -6.20 -5.29 -1.65
CA GLU A 74 -6.30 -5.34 -3.11
C GLU A 74 -6.83 -6.71 -3.58
N ASN A 75 -6.27 -7.81 -3.07
CA ASN A 75 -6.76 -9.15 -3.41
C ASN A 75 -8.23 -9.36 -3.00
N ALA A 76 -8.63 -8.82 -1.85
CA ALA A 76 -10.03 -8.85 -1.42
C ALA A 76 -10.95 -8.04 -2.35
N PHE A 77 -10.47 -6.89 -2.86
CA PHE A 77 -11.20 -6.10 -3.83
C PHE A 77 -11.39 -6.85 -5.16
N VAL A 78 -10.32 -7.44 -5.69
CA VAL A 78 -10.37 -8.26 -6.91
C VAL A 78 -11.34 -9.44 -6.77
N ALA A 79 -11.27 -10.14 -5.63
CA ALA A 79 -12.17 -11.25 -5.34
C ALA A 79 -13.63 -10.79 -5.25
N ALA A 80 -13.89 -9.66 -4.57
CA ALA A 80 -15.22 -9.08 -4.46
C ALA A 80 -15.80 -8.65 -5.81
N LEU A 81 -14.98 -8.10 -6.72
CA LEU A 81 -15.40 -7.78 -8.09
C LEU A 81 -15.79 -9.05 -8.87
N ALA A 82 -14.96 -10.08 -8.81
CA ALA A 82 -15.22 -11.33 -9.51
C ALA A 82 -16.51 -12.01 -8.98
N GLU A 83 -16.71 -12.00 -7.67
CA GLU A 83 -17.92 -12.52 -7.03
C GLU A 83 -19.16 -11.71 -7.43
N TYR A 84 -19.09 -10.38 -7.32
CA TYR A 84 -20.20 -9.48 -7.64
C TYR A 84 -20.69 -9.62 -9.08
N HIS A 85 -19.75 -9.82 -10.02
CA HIS A 85 -20.07 -10.00 -11.43
C HIS A 85 -20.25 -11.47 -11.86
N GLY A 86 -20.15 -12.43 -10.94
CA GLY A 86 -20.38 -13.86 -11.24
C GLY A 86 -19.29 -14.50 -12.11
N VAL A 87 -18.07 -13.98 -12.08
CA VAL A 87 -16.91 -14.48 -12.85
C VAL A 87 -15.84 -15.11 -11.97
N THR A 88 -16.19 -15.50 -10.74
CA THR A 88 -15.30 -16.24 -9.83
C THR A 88 -14.74 -17.49 -10.51
N GLY A 89 -13.40 -17.60 -10.55
CA GLY A 89 -12.71 -18.72 -11.20
C GLY A 89 -12.60 -18.64 -12.72
N HIS A 90 -13.14 -17.59 -13.36
CA HIS A 90 -13.00 -17.42 -14.81
C HIS A 90 -11.52 -17.14 -15.18
N PRO A 91 -10.94 -17.85 -16.17
CA PRO A 91 -9.51 -17.77 -16.48
C PRO A 91 -9.06 -16.37 -16.97
N LYS A 92 -10.01 -15.54 -17.44
CA LYS A 92 -9.73 -14.17 -17.89
C LYS A 92 -10.12 -13.09 -16.88
N ALA A 93 -10.68 -13.43 -15.71
CA ALA A 93 -11.10 -12.43 -14.72
C ALA A 93 -9.95 -11.53 -14.25
N GLY A 94 -8.76 -12.11 -14.08
CA GLY A 94 -7.56 -11.34 -13.73
C GLY A 94 -7.12 -10.38 -14.84
N MET A 95 -7.30 -10.75 -16.11
CA MET A 95 -6.98 -9.87 -17.24
C MET A 95 -7.95 -8.69 -17.34
N VAL A 96 -9.25 -8.96 -17.13
CA VAL A 96 -10.28 -7.92 -17.03
C VAL A 96 -9.95 -6.94 -15.91
N TYR A 97 -9.55 -7.46 -14.74
CA TYR A 97 -9.10 -6.62 -13.63
C TYR A 97 -7.92 -5.73 -14.02
N MET A 98 -6.87 -6.31 -14.58
CA MET A 98 -5.68 -5.55 -15.00
C MET A 98 -6.04 -4.42 -15.97
N LYS A 99 -6.96 -4.66 -16.91
CA LYS A 99 -7.45 -3.62 -17.82
C LYS A 99 -8.22 -2.54 -17.08
N ALA A 100 -9.16 -2.91 -16.22
CA ALA A 100 -9.88 -1.93 -15.42
C ALA A 100 -8.93 -1.08 -14.55
N TYR A 101 -7.91 -1.71 -13.97
CA TYR A 101 -6.89 -1.03 -13.18
C TYR A 101 -6.08 -0.04 -14.03
N GLU A 102 -5.58 -0.45 -15.20
CA GLU A 102 -4.86 0.43 -16.14
C GLU A 102 -5.63 1.72 -16.46
N HIS A 103 -6.96 1.64 -16.56
CA HIS A 103 -7.81 2.78 -16.90
C HIS A 103 -8.24 3.63 -15.69
N GLY A 104 -8.49 3.02 -14.52
CA GLY A 104 -9.15 3.68 -13.39
C GLY A 104 -8.30 3.93 -12.14
N HIS A 105 -7.13 3.32 -11.98
CA HIS A 105 -6.44 3.28 -10.69
C HIS A 105 -6.04 4.66 -10.13
N SER A 106 -5.80 5.65 -10.99
CA SER A 106 -5.49 7.02 -10.58
C SER A 106 -6.65 7.73 -9.87
N ALA A 107 -7.90 7.31 -10.15
CA ALA A 107 -9.12 7.81 -9.51
C ALA A 107 -9.59 6.90 -8.35
N GLY A 108 -8.89 5.79 -8.08
CA GLY A 108 -9.17 4.87 -6.99
C GLY A 108 -10.16 3.75 -7.34
N HIS A 109 -10.50 2.93 -6.33
CA HIS A 109 -11.24 1.67 -6.53
C HIS A 109 -12.63 1.83 -7.15
N SER A 110 -13.34 2.93 -6.90
CA SER A 110 -14.67 3.16 -7.50
C SER A 110 -14.60 3.22 -9.02
N GLU A 111 -13.57 3.86 -9.58
CA GLU A 111 -13.40 3.98 -11.02
C GLU A 111 -12.91 2.66 -11.64
N VAL A 112 -12.03 1.95 -10.94
CA VAL A 112 -11.64 0.59 -11.33
C VAL A 112 -12.87 -0.32 -11.40
N ALA A 113 -13.78 -0.25 -10.42
CA ALA A 113 -15.01 -1.04 -10.44
C ALA A 113 -15.94 -0.69 -11.63
N ASN A 114 -16.00 0.59 -12.02
CA ASN A 114 -16.76 1.02 -13.19
C ASN A 114 -16.19 0.41 -14.48
N TYR A 115 -14.89 0.56 -14.73
CA TYR A 115 -14.24 -0.04 -15.91
C TYR A 115 -14.31 -1.58 -15.88
N TYR A 116 -14.25 -2.19 -14.70
CA TYR A 116 -14.41 -3.63 -14.57
C TYR A 116 -15.79 -4.07 -15.03
N ALA A 117 -16.84 -3.35 -14.65
CA ALA A 117 -18.22 -3.63 -15.09
C ALA A 117 -18.36 -3.54 -16.62
N ASP A 118 -17.70 -2.58 -17.26
CA ASP A 118 -17.71 -2.46 -18.72
C ASP A 118 -16.98 -3.63 -19.43
N PHE A 119 -15.85 -4.06 -18.87
CA PHE A 119 -15.01 -5.09 -19.49
C PHE A 119 -15.45 -6.52 -19.17
N VAL A 120 -16.10 -6.75 -18.02
CA VAL A 120 -16.47 -8.11 -17.59
C VAL A 120 -17.53 -8.73 -18.51
N ASP A 121 -18.36 -7.92 -19.14
CA ASP A 121 -19.38 -8.40 -20.09
C ASP A 121 -18.76 -9.00 -21.37
N LEU A 122 -17.47 -8.78 -21.63
CA LEU A 122 -16.74 -9.41 -22.74
C LEU A 122 -16.36 -10.88 -22.47
N ILE A 123 -16.48 -11.32 -21.21
CA ILE A 123 -16.08 -12.67 -20.77
C ILE A 123 -17.22 -13.47 -20.14
N LYS A 124 -18.43 -12.91 -20.12
CA LYS A 124 -19.66 -13.61 -19.74
C LYS A 124 -20.31 -14.22 -20.98
#